data_AF-A0A7G9GF71-F1
#
_entry.id   AF-A0A7G9GF71-F1
#
_cell.length_a   1.000
_cell.length_b   1.000
_cell.length_c   1.000
_cell.angle_alpha   90.00
_cell.angle_beta   90.00
_cell.angle_gamma   90.00
#
_symmetry.space_group_name_H-M   'P 1'
#
loop_
_entity.id
_entity.type
_entity.pdbx_description
1 polymer ?
#
loop_
_entity_poly.entity_id
_entity_poly.type
_entity_poly.pdbx_seq_one_letter_code
_entity_poly.pdbx_strand_id
1 'polypeptide(L)'
;MSKNKKTVIILLIVAALIAIIPFFALRGAEFGGSDDAGSQVVEEMSPGYEPWFTPVLESAIGGELPGEIESLLFCVQTGLGVGILCFFIGRFYERKKLGKVSEEL
;
A
#
# COMPACT_ATOMS: atom_id res chain seq x y z
N MET A 1 5.31 -31.26 -0.60
CA MET A 1 4.86 -29.90 -1.00
C MET A 1 5.29 -29.66 -2.44
N SER A 2 4.41 -29.20 -3.34
CA SER A 2 4.88 -28.85 -4.70
C SER A 2 5.88 -27.70 -4.60
N LYS A 3 6.90 -27.67 -5.47
CA LYS A 3 7.99 -26.66 -5.46
C LYS A 3 7.45 -25.22 -5.38
N ASN A 4 6.30 -24.98 -6.01
CA ASN A 4 5.65 -23.66 -6.02
C ASN A 4 5.06 -23.29 -4.66
N LYS A 5 4.42 -24.24 -3.93
CA LYS A 5 3.91 -23.97 -2.58
C LYS A 5 5.04 -23.61 -1.61
N LYS A 6 6.20 -24.27 -1.72
CA LYS A 6 7.38 -23.96 -0.90
C LYS A 6 7.90 -22.55 -1.18
N THR A 7 7.99 -22.19 -2.46
CA THR A 7 8.43 -20.86 -2.89
C THR A 7 7.49 -19.76 -2.38
N VAL A 8 6.17 -19.94 -2.52
CA VAL A 8 5.17 -18.96 -2.05
C VAL A 8 5.27 -18.74 -0.54
N ILE A 9 5.37 -19.82 0.26
CA ILE A 9 5.49 -19.69 1.71
C ILE A 9 6.77 -18.93 2.10
N ILE A 10 7.90 -19.24 1.45
CA ILE A 10 9.16 -18.53 1.69
C ILE A 10 9.01 -17.05 1.35
N LEU A 11 8.41 -16.71 0.21
CA LEU A 11 8.20 -15.32 -0.19
C LEU A 11 7.30 -14.55 0.79
N LEU A 12 6.24 -15.17 1.31
CA LEU A 12 5.38 -14.56 2.32
C LEU A 12 6.12 -14.32 3.64
N ILE A 13 6.96 -15.27 4.07
CA ILE A 13 7.80 -15.09 5.26
C ILE A 13 8.79 -13.94 5.05
N VAL A 14 9.46 -13.88 3.89
CA VAL A 14 10.39 -12.78 3.58
C VAL A 14 9.67 -11.43 3.57
N ALA A 15 8.48 -11.34 2.96
CA ALA A 15 7.69 -10.12 2.97
C ALA A 15 7.30 -9.69 4.40
N ALA A 16 6.87 -10.63 5.24
CA ALA A 16 6.57 -10.36 6.64
C ALA A 16 7.81 -9.90 7.42
N LEU A 17 8.97 -10.52 7.18
CA LEU A 17 10.23 -10.11 7.81
C LEU A 17 10.65 -8.70 7.38
N ILE A 18 10.53 -8.35 6.10
CA ILE A 18 10.82 -7.00 5.61
C ILE A 18 9.91 -5.96 6.28
N ALA A 19 8.63 -6.28 6.49
CA ALA A 19 7.70 -5.39 7.17
C ALA A 19 7.98 -5.26 8.67
N ILE A 20 8.36 -6.35 9.36
CA ILE A 20 8.44 -6.40 10.82
C ILE A 20 9.81 -6.00 11.36
N ILE A 21 10.91 -6.40 10.69
CA ILE A 21 12.28 -6.15 11.18
C ILE A 21 12.55 -4.65 11.46
N PRO A 22 12.16 -3.69 10.59
CA PRO A 22 12.42 -2.27 10.81
C PRO A 22 11.84 -1.74 12.13
N PHE A 23 10.65 -2.21 12.54
CA PHE A 23 10.03 -1.79 13.81
C PHE A 23 10.88 -2.13 15.04
N PHE A 24 11.64 -3.22 14.99
CA PHE A 24 12.49 -3.64 16.10
C PHE A 24 13.92 -3.15 16.00
N ALA A 25 14.43 -2.98 14.78
CA ALA A 25 15.80 -2.53 14.50
C ALA A 25 15.95 -1.01 14.59
N LEU A 26 14.92 -0.25 14.21
CA LEU A 26 14.90 1.22 14.18
C LEU A 26 13.99 1.77 15.28
N ARG A 27 14.29 1.41 16.54
CA ARG A 27 13.50 1.87 17.69
C ARG A 27 13.59 3.40 17.80
N GLY A 28 12.45 4.07 17.68
CA GLY A 28 12.36 5.53 17.76
C GLY A 28 12.56 6.26 16.43
N ALA A 29 12.62 5.54 15.30
CA ALA A 29 12.49 6.19 13.99
C ALA A 29 11.06 6.70 13.80
N GLU A 30 10.93 7.94 13.29
CA GLU A 30 9.65 8.44 12.79
C GLU A 30 9.32 7.69 11.50
N PHE A 31 8.37 6.76 11.60
CA PHE A 31 7.75 6.14 10.44
C PHE A 31 6.71 7.12 9.88
N GLY A 32 7.20 8.18 9.23
CA GLY A 32 6.39 9.17 8.52
C GLY A 32 6.10 8.76 7.08
N GLY A 33 5.23 9.51 6.41
CA GLY A 33 4.96 9.34 4.98
C GLY A 33 6.19 9.68 4.12
N SER A 34 6.20 9.21 2.87
CA SER A 34 7.20 9.69 1.89
C SER A 34 7.11 11.20 1.66
N ASP A 35 5.90 11.73 1.79
CA ASP A 35 5.59 13.10 1.45
C ASP A 35 6.09 14.05 2.55
N ASP A 36 6.00 13.64 3.82
CA ASP A 36 6.62 14.33 4.96
C ASP A 36 8.14 14.45 4.80
N ALA A 37 8.80 13.33 4.45
CA ALA A 37 10.24 13.28 4.25
C ALA A 37 10.68 14.19 3.08
N GLY A 38 9.88 14.27 2.03
CA GLY A 38 10.13 15.16 0.89
C GLY A 38 10.06 16.63 1.30
N SER A 39 9.01 17.02 2.02
CA SER A 39 8.79 18.39 2.47
C SER A 39 9.91 18.90 3.38
N GLN A 40 10.37 18.09 4.34
CA GLN A 40 11.49 18.45 5.23
C GLN A 40 12.78 18.73 4.46
N VAL A 41 13.11 17.89 3.48
CA VAL A 41 14.32 18.05 2.66
C VAL A 41 14.27 19.33 1.82
N VAL A 42 13.09 19.66 1.27
CA VAL A 42 12.90 20.89 0.49
C VAL A 42 13.08 22.13 1.37
N GLU A 43 12.56 22.09 2.59
CA GLU A 43 12.67 23.18 3.56
C GLU A 43 14.12 23.41 4.01
N GLU A 44 14.91 22.34 4.17
CA GLU A 44 16.35 22.41 4.47
C GLU A 44 17.17 22.94 3.29
N MET A 45 16.88 22.52 2.05
CA MET A 45 17.67 22.90 0.88
C MET A 45 17.34 24.30 0.35
N SER A 46 16.10 24.75 0.52
CA SER A 46 15.63 26.04 0.00
C SER A 46 14.71 26.73 1.01
N PRO A 47 15.27 27.40 2.03
CA PRO A 47 14.48 28.16 3.00
C PRO A 47 13.73 29.29 2.29
N GLY A 48 12.40 29.16 2.18
CA GLY A 48 11.52 30.08 1.44
C GLY A 48 10.96 29.53 0.12
N TYR A 49 11.04 28.22 -0.10
CA TYR A 49 10.36 27.57 -1.22
C TYR A 49 8.84 27.63 -1.05
N GLU A 50 8.15 28.19 -2.05
CA GLU A 50 6.69 28.19 -2.13
C GLU A 50 6.22 26.99 -2.98
N PRO A 51 5.28 26.17 -2.48
CA PRO A 51 4.69 25.07 -3.26
C PRO A 51 4.08 25.58 -4.58
N TRP A 52 4.52 25.04 -5.71
CA TRP A 52 3.95 25.36 -7.02
C TRP A 52 2.58 24.70 -7.27
N PHE A 53 2.17 23.79 -6.38
CA PHE A 53 0.90 23.08 -6.44
C PHE A 53 0.36 22.85 -5.03
N THR A 54 -0.91 23.18 -4.84
CA THR A 54 -1.68 22.85 -3.64
C THR A 54 -2.73 21.81 -4.02
N PRO A 55 -2.84 20.69 -3.30
CA PRO A 55 -3.90 19.72 -3.52
C PRO A 55 -5.28 20.38 -3.56
N VAL A 56 -6.13 19.94 -4.50
CA VAL A 56 -7.48 20.51 -4.69
C VAL A 56 -8.31 20.38 -3.41
N LEU A 57 -8.10 19.30 -2.66
CA LEU A 57 -8.83 19.04 -1.42
C LEU A 57 -8.42 20.04 -0.33
N GLU A 58 -7.13 20.31 -0.17
CA GLU A 58 -6.63 21.33 0.77
C GLU A 58 -7.08 22.73 0.37
N SER A 59 -7.07 23.03 -0.94
CA SER A 59 -7.59 24.28 -1.48
C SER A 59 -9.08 24.47 -1.19
N ALA A 60 -9.87 23.39 -1.20
CA ALA A 60 -11.30 23.42 -0.92
C ALA A 60 -11.63 23.53 0.57
N ILE A 61 -10.79 22.96 1.44
CA ILE A 61 -10.99 22.94 2.90
C ILE A 61 -10.35 24.18 3.56
N GLY A 62 -9.43 24.86 2.86
CA GLY A 62 -8.76 26.08 3.34
C GLY A 62 -7.60 25.81 4.30
N GLY A 63 -7.02 24.62 4.24
CA GLY A 63 -5.91 24.18 5.09
C GLY A 63 -5.51 22.74 4.81
N GLU A 64 -4.45 22.28 5.49
CA GLU A 64 -3.96 20.90 5.37
C GLU A 64 -5.00 19.87 5.83
N LEU A 65 -5.02 18.72 5.16
CA LEU A 65 -5.93 17.65 5.52
C LEU A 65 -5.52 17.04 6.87
N PRO A 66 -6.43 16.82 7.82
CA PRO A 66 -6.07 16.12 9.04
C PRO A 66 -5.53 14.73 8.73
N GLY A 67 -4.37 14.37 9.29
CA GLY A 67 -3.70 13.09 9.00
C GLY A 67 -4.56 11.85 9.29
N GLU A 68 -5.52 11.96 10.22
CA GLU A 68 -6.53 10.91 10.46
C GLU A 68 -7.44 10.68 9.24
N ILE A 69 -7.87 11.77 8.58
CA ILE A 69 -8.72 11.70 7.38
C ILE A 69 -7.92 11.20 6.19
N GLU A 70 -6.67 11.65 6.05
CA GLU A 70 -5.75 11.15 5.02
C GLU A 70 -5.56 9.62 5.14
N SER A 71 -5.23 9.15 6.34
CA SER A 71 -5.08 7.72 6.63
C SER A 71 -6.36 6.92 6.36
N LEU A 72 -7.53 7.49 6.66
CA LEU A 72 -8.82 6.86 6.36
C LEU A 72 -9.06 6.74 4.85
N LEU A 73 -8.75 7.78 4.07
CA LEU A 73 -8.86 7.73 2.62
C LEU A 73 -7.93 6.67 2.02
N PHE A 74 -6.68 6.56 2.50
CA PHE A 74 -5.77 5.47 2.13
C PHE A 74 -6.30 4.09 2.50
N CYS A 75 -6.93 3.94 3.67
CA CYS A 75 -7.56 2.68 4.07
C CYS A 75 -8.71 2.29 3.14
N VAL A 76 -9.56 3.24 2.75
CA VAL A 76 -10.66 3.00 1.79
C VAL A 76 -10.12 2.61 0.42
N GLN A 77 -9.11 3.33 -0.08
CA GLN A 77 -8.44 2.98 -1.35
C GLN A 77 -7.85 1.57 -1.31
N THR A 78 -7.19 1.22 -0.19
CA THR A 78 -6.63 -0.13 0.02
C THR A 78 -7.73 -1.19 0.02
N GLY A 79 -8.83 -0.95 0.75
CA GLY A 79 -9.97 -1.87 0.80
C GLY A 79 -10.60 -2.12 -0.57
N LEU A 80 -10.81 -1.05 -1.36
CA LEU A 80 -11.32 -1.16 -2.73
C LEU A 80 -10.35 -1.91 -3.65
N GLY A 81 -9.06 -1.56 -3.60
CA GLY A 81 -8.01 -2.20 -4.41
C GLY A 81 -7.89 -3.70 -4.13
N VAL A 82 -7.85 -4.07 -2.84
CA VAL A 82 -7.81 -5.48 -2.41
C VAL A 82 -9.10 -6.20 -2.79
N GLY A 83 -10.26 -5.57 -2.64
CA GLY A 83 -11.55 -6.14 -3.03
C GLY A 83 -11.60 -6.51 -4.51
N ILE A 84 -11.19 -5.58 -5.39
CA ILE A 84 -11.11 -5.80 -6.83
C ILE A 84 -10.11 -6.93 -7.16
N LEU A 85 -8.92 -6.88 -6.57
CA LEU A 85 -7.87 -7.89 -6.80
C LEU A 85 -8.34 -9.30 -6.40
N CYS A 86 -8.93 -9.44 -5.22
CA CYS A 86 -9.46 -10.71 -4.71
C CYS A 86 -10.62 -11.23 -5.56
N PHE A 87 -11.49 -10.34 -6.07
CA PHE A 87 -12.56 -10.71 -6.98
C PHE A 87 -11.99 -11.35 -8.27
N PHE A 88 -11.00 -10.71 -8.90
CA PHE A 88 -10.38 -11.26 -10.11
C PHE A 88 -9.67 -12.59 -9.86
N ILE A 89 -8.87 -12.69 -8.79
CA ILE A 89 -8.20 -13.94 -8.41
C ILE A 89 -9.23 -15.07 -8.20
N GLY A 90 -10.32 -14.78 -7.48
CA GLY A 90 -11.41 -15.72 -7.25
C GLY A 90 -12.09 -16.15 -8.56
N ARG A 91 -12.40 -15.20 -9.43
CA ARG A 91 -13.03 -15.45 -10.73
C ARG A 91 -12.15 -16.30 -11.65
N PHE A 92 -10.84 -16.04 -11.70
CA PHE A 92 -9.90 -16.85 -12.48
C PHE A 92 -9.79 -18.28 -11.94
N TYR A 93 -9.78 -18.45 -10.61
CA TYR A 93 -9.78 -19.77 -9.99
C TYR A 93 -11.06 -20.56 -10.33
N GLU A 94 -12.23 -19.92 -10.24
CA GLU A 94 -13.52 -20.51 -10.58
C GLU A 94 -13.58 -20.95 -12.06
N ARG A 95 -13.21 -20.07 -13.00
CA ARG A 95 -13.19 -20.41 -14.44
C ARG A 95 -12.28 -21.60 -14.74
N LYS A 96 -11.12 -21.68 -14.09
CA LYS A 96 -10.20 -22.81 -14.22
C LYS A 96 -10.79 -24.12 -13.66
N LYS A 97 -11.55 -24.04 -12.57
CA LYS A 97 -12.22 -25.21 -11.98
C LYS A 97 -13.36 -25.71 -12.89
N LEU A 98 -14.19 -24.81 -13.40
CA LEU A 98 -15.29 -25.16 -14.31
C LEU A 98 -14.81 -25.73 -15.64
N GLY A 99 -13.73 -25.17 -16.22
CA GLY A 99 -13.14 -25.70 -17.46
C GLY A 99 -12.66 -27.16 -17.31
N LYS A 100 -12.08 -27.52 -16.16
CA LYS A 100 -11.68 -28.91 -15.88
C LYS A 100 -12.86 -29.85 -15.72
N VAL A 101 -13.92 -29.43 -15.03
CA VAL A 101 -15.14 -30.24 -14.88
C VAL A 101 -15.80 -30.51 -16.23
N SER A 102 -15.72 -29.56 -17.18
CA SER A 102 -16.24 -29.73 -18.54
C SER A 102 -15.38 -30.63 -19.44
N GLU A 103 -14.07 -30.77 -19.18
CA GLU A 103 -13.20 -31.72 -19.90
C GLU A 103 -13.33 -33.15 -19.38
N GLU A 104 -13.77 -33.32 -18.12
CA GLU A 104 -13.99 -34.63 -17.49
C GLU A 104 -15.36 -35.26 -17.81
N LEU A 105 -16.27 -34.52 -18.45
CA LEU A 105 -17.61 -34.96 -18.87
C LEU A 105 -17.64 -35.35 -20.35
#